data_AF-A0A8T6IKJ3-F1
#
_entry.id   AF-A0A8T6IKJ3-F1
#
_cell.length_a   1.000
_cell.length_b   1.000
_cell.length_c   1.000
_cell.angle_alpha   90.00
_cell.angle_beta   90.00
_cell.angle_gamma   90.00
#
_symmetry.space_group_name_H-M   'P 1'
#
loop_
_entity.id
_entity.type
_entity.pdbx_description
1 polymer ?
#
loop_
_entity_poly.entity_id
_entity_poly.type
_entity_poly.pdbx_seq_one_letter_code
_entity_poly.pdbx_strand_id
1 'polypeptide(L)' 'FATRLITQMYFPGDPLLACDPIFNSISDAGARDRLVCALDLEHTEPEWALAYEFDIVLRGRDATPMED' A
#
# COMPACT_ATOMS: atom_id res chain seq x y z
N PHE A 1 -19.05 11.09 6.75
CA PHE A 1 -18.87 9.71 6.26
C PHE A 1 -18.26 9.74 4.86
N ALA A 2 -16.93 9.67 4.76
CA ALA A 2 -16.25 9.51 3.48
C ALA A 2 -15.19 8.41 3.66
N THR A 3 -15.44 7.25 3.07
CA THR A 3 -14.51 6.10 3.04
C THR A 3 -13.99 5.82 1.63
N ARG A 4 -14.39 6.64 0.64
CA ARG A 4 -13.94 6.49 -0.75
C ARG A 4 -12.45 6.82 -0.82
N LEU A 5 -11.66 5.84 -1.25
CA LEU A 5 -10.22 5.93 -1.44
C LEU A 5 -9.87 5.55 -2.87
N ILE A 6 -8.95 6.30 -3.48
CA ILE A 6 -8.22 5.92 -4.68
C ILE A 6 -6.75 5.95 -4.28
N THR A 7 -6.03 4.88 -4.58
CA THR A 7 -4.61 4.72 -4.22
C THR A 7 -3.88 3.91 -5.29
N GLN A 8 -2.57 3.77 -5.13
CA GLN A 8 -1.70 2.92 -5.94
C GLN A 8 -0.96 1.95 -5.01
N MET A 9 -0.69 0.74 -5.51
CA MET A 9 0.11 -0.30 -4.83
C MET A 9 1.40 -0.51 -5.62
N TYR A 10 2.49 -0.77 -4.90
CA TYR A 10 3.83 -0.97 -5.44
C TYR A 10 4.43 -2.31 -4.97
N PHE A 11 5.45 -2.79 -5.67
CA PHE A 11 6.12 -4.06 -5.35
C PHE A 11 7.35 -3.87 -4.46
N PRO A 12 7.69 -4.88 -3.62
CA PRO A 12 8.83 -4.78 -2.72
C PRO A 12 10.15 -4.76 -3.50
N GLY A 13 11.05 -3.86 -3.12
CA GLY A 13 12.38 -3.75 -3.70
C GLY A 13 12.45 -3.05 -5.06
N ASP A 14 11.35 -2.42 -5.53
CA ASP A 14 11.36 -1.64 -6.77
C ASP A 14 12.32 -0.43 -6.63
N PRO A 15 13.43 -0.38 -7.42
CA PRO A 15 14.42 0.68 -7.31
C PRO A 15 13.90 2.03 -7.82
N LEU A 16 12.79 2.07 -8.57
CA LEU A 16 12.23 3.30 -9.12
C LEU A 16 11.48 4.12 -8.07
N LEU A 17 11.03 3.51 -6.96
CA LEU A 17 10.32 4.22 -5.89
C LEU A 17 11.15 5.37 -5.29
N ALA A 18 12.48 5.22 -5.28
CA ALA A 18 13.38 6.26 -4.77
C ALA A 18 13.31 7.57 -5.58
N CYS A 19 12.93 7.51 -6.86
CA CYS A 19 12.84 8.69 -7.75
C CYS A 19 11.42 8.99 -8.24
N ASP A 20 10.42 8.18 -7.88
CA ASP A 20 9.02 8.39 -8.26
C ASP A 20 8.41 9.61 -7.53
N PRO A 21 8.04 10.69 -8.24
CA PRO A 21 7.47 11.89 -7.61
C PRO A 21 6.05 11.67 -7.04
N ILE A 22 5.28 10.71 -7.54
CA ILE A 22 3.94 10.37 -7.03
C ILE A 22 4.10 9.62 -5.70
N PHE A 23 4.95 8.60 -5.64
CA PHE A 23 5.24 7.87 -4.41
C PHE A 23 5.81 8.79 -3.32
N ASN A 24 6.78 9.64 -3.69
CA ASN A 24 7.43 10.57 -2.77
C ASN A 24 6.57 11.81 -2.43
N SER A 25 5.37 11.96 -3.00
CA SER A 25 4.44 13.03 -2.62
C SER A 25 3.84 12.85 -1.22
N ILE A 26 3.82 11.61 -0.72
CA ILE A 26 3.43 11.28 0.66
C ILE A 26 4.63 11.55 1.55
N SER A 27 4.53 12.45 2.52
CA SER A 27 5.67 12.87 3.34
C SER A 27 6.09 11.82 4.37
N ASP A 28 5.11 11.15 5.00
CA ASP A 28 5.36 10.12 6.01
C ASP A 28 5.91 8.83 5.38
N ALA A 29 7.09 8.42 5.85
CA ALA A 29 7.73 7.21 5.36
C ALA A 29 6.92 5.95 5.69
N GLY A 30 6.35 5.88 6.90
CA GLY A 30 5.53 4.74 7.30
C GLY A 30 4.26 4.60 6.45
N ALA A 31 3.66 5.71 6.02
CA ALA A 31 2.53 5.71 5.10
C ALA A 31 2.93 5.25 3.69
N ARG A 32 4.12 5.62 3.21
CA ARG A 32 4.67 5.12 1.94
C ARG A 32 4.90 3.61 1.99
N ASP A 33 5.47 3.10 3.08
CA ASP A 33 5.75 1.67 3.26
C ASP A 33 4.46 0.82 3.19
N ARG A 34 3.32 1.36 3.67
CA ARG A 34 2.00 0.70 3.57
C ARG A 34 1.46 0.59 2.14
N LEU A 35 2.03 1.29 1.16
CA LEU A 35 1.66 1.16 -0.25
C LEU A 35 2.44 0.05 -0.97
N VAL A 36 3.43 -0.56 -0.30
CA VAL A 36 4.25 -1.64 -0.85
C VAL A 36 3.66 -2.98 -0.40
N CYS A 37 3.31 -3.84 -1.35
CA CYS A 37 2.80 -5.18 -1.06
C CYS A 37 3.91 -6.12 -0.54
N ALA A 38 3.52 -7.22 0.09
CA ALA A 38 4.44 -8.25 0.55
C ALA A 38 4.39 -9.48 -0.38
N LEU A 39 5.54 -10.10 -0.65
CA LEU A 39 5.57 -11.39 -1.36
C LEU A 39 4.95 -12.47 -0.48
N ASP A 40 3.99 -13.19 -1.02
CA ASP A 40 3.31 -14.28 -0.34
C ASP A 40 3.68 -15.62 -0.98
N LEU A 41 4.55 -16.38 -0.30
CA LEU A 41 4.99 -17.69 -0.78
C LEU A 41 3.98 -18.81 -0.50
N GLU A 42 3.06 -18.63 0.44
CA GLU A 42 2.04 -19.62 0.76
C GLU A 42 1.02 -19.73 -0.37
N HIS A 43 0.62 -18.59 -0.93
CA HIS A 43 -0.32 -18.51 -2.05
C HIS A 43 0.33 -18.47 -3.44
N THR A 44 1.68 -18.50 -3.50
CA THR A 44 2.41 -18.62 -4.77
C THR A 44 2.19 -20.00 -5.38
N GLU A 45 1.90 -20.04 -6.68
CA GLU A 45 1.79 -21.28 -7.46
C GLU A 45 3.12 -21.58 -8.16
N PRO A 46 3.84 -22.66 -7.77
CA PRO A 46 5.11 -23.00 -8.38
C PRO A 46 5.01 -23.13 -9.90
N GLU A 47 6.00 -22.58 -10.60
CA GLU A 47 6.13 -22.61 -12.07
C GLU A 47 4.99 -21.94 -12.84
N TRP A 48 4.11 -21.21 -12.14
CA TRP A 48 2.94 -20.56 -12.74
C TRP A 48 2.83 -19.07 -12.37
N ALA A 49 2.68 -18.75 -11.09
CA ALA A 49 2.40 -17.38 -10.65
C ALA A 49 2.90 -17.10 -9.22
N LEU A 50 3.50 -15.92 -9.02
CA LEU A 50 3.78 -15.38 -7.69
C LEU A 50 2.51 -14.72 -7.11
N ALA A 51 2.36 -14.84 -5.79
CA ALA A 51 1.32 -14.12 -5.06
C ALA A 51 1.91 -12.96 -4.25
N TYR A 52 1.12 -11.90 -4.09
CA TYR A 52 1.44 -10.75 -3.26
C TYR A 52 0.24 -10.35 -2.41
N GLU A 53 0.50 -10.00 -1.17
CA GLU A 53 -0.51 -9.55 -0.21
C GLU A 53 -0.49 -8.03 -0.07
N PHE A 54 -1.66 -7.40 -0.13
CA PHE A 54 -1.82 -5.96 0.02
C PHE A 54 -3.11 -5.61 0.76
N ASP A 55 -2.94 -5.13 2.00
CA ASP A 55 -4.05 -4.75 2.86
C ASP A 55 -4.51 -3.30 2.65
N ILE A 56 -5.82 -3.12 2.48
CA ILE A 56 -6.44 -1.79 2.36
C ILE A 56 -7.25 -1.48 3.62
N VAL A 57 -6.80 -0.48 4.37
CA VAL A 57 -7.48 -0.01 5.59
C VAL A 57 -8.24 1.29 5.30
N LEU A 58 -9.55 1.29 5.55
CA LEU A 58 -10.41 2.46 5.44
C LEU A 58 -10.76 3.04 6.83
N ARG A 59 -11.15 4.32 6.88
CA ARG A 59 -11.57 4.96 8.12
C ARG A 59 -12.75 4.21 8.76
N GLY A 60 -12.61 3.88 10.05
CA GLY A 60 -13.65 3.21 10.83
C GLY A 60 -14.93 4.04 10.96
N ARG A 61 -16.08 3.36 10.98
CA ARG A 61 -17.40 4.02 11.01
C ARG A 61 -17.58 4.95 12.22
N ASP A 62 -17.09 4.52 13.38
CA ASP A 62 -17.27 5.20 14.65
C ASP A 62 -16.00 5.95 15.10
N ALA A 63 -15.02 6.13 14.20
CA ALA A 63 -13.80 6.85 14.51
C ALA A 63 -14.10 8.34 14.76
N THR A 64 -13.58 8.88 15.87
CA THR A 64 -13.64 10.32 16.17
C THR A 64 -12.89 11.09 15.07
N PRO A 65 -13.51 12.09 14.42
CA PRO A 65 -12.81 12.93 13.45
C PRO A 65 -11.62 13.64 14.13
N MET A 66 -10.47 13.64 13.47
CA MET A 66 -9.30 14.43 13.85
C MET A 66 -9.21 15.64 12.91
N GLU A 67 -8.73 16.77 13.40
CA GLU A 67 -8.36 17.93 12.57
C GLU A 67 -6.91 17.77 12.09
N ASP A 68 -6.59 18.35 10.93
CA ASP A 68 -5.25 18.38 10.32
C ASP A 68 -4.40 19.54 10.85
#